data_AF-A0A3C0NYJ3-F1
#
_entry.id   AF-A0A3C0NYJ3-F1
#
_cell.length_a   1.000
_cell.length_b   1.000
_cell.length_c   1.000
_cell.angle_alpha   90.00
_cell.angle_beta   90.00
_cell.angle_gamma   90.00
#
_symmetry.space_group_name_H-M   'P 1'
#
loop_
_entity.id
_entity.type
_entity.pdbx_description
1 polymer ?
#
loop_
_entity_poly.entity_id
_entity_poly.type
_entity_poly.pdbx_seq_one_letter_code
_entity_poly.pdbx_strand_id
1 'polypeptide(L)' 'MAVISPLSAPAKRMITSAKETGKFIDATQGRKTKAVIVLDNDSILLSALQPETITKRFNEYGIAPERISEEEVD' A
#
# COMPACT_ATOMS: atom_id res chain seq x y z
N MET A 1 2.33 7.55 -3.41
CA MET A 1 2.04 6.39 -2.53
C MET A 1 1.48 5.26 -3.37
N ALA A 2 1.82 4.01 -3.06
CA ALA A 2 1.26 2.83 -3.73
C ALA A 2 0.67 1.85 -2.71
N VAL A 3 -0.34 1.07 -3.12
CA VAL A 3 -0.92 -0.01 -2.32
C VAL A 3 -0.75 -1.32 -3.09
N ILE A 4 -0.14 -2.33 -2.46
CA ILE A 4 0.17 -3.61 -3.09
C ILE A 4 -0.23 -4.79 -2.21
N SER A 5 -0.35 -5.96 -2.83
CA SER A 5 -0.57 -7.23 -2.13
C SER A 5 0.69 -7.65 -1.35
N PRO A 6 0.55 -8.17 -0.10
CA PRO A 6 1.68 -8.60 0.73
C PRO A 6 2.34 -9.90 0.26
N LEU A 7 1.73 -10.61 -0.69
CA LEU A 7 2.17 -11.96 -1.07
C LEU A 7 3.28 -11.98 -2.12
N SER A 8 3.49 -10.87 -2.84
CA SER A 8 4.48 -10.81 -3.92
C SER A 8 5.92 -10.86 -3.40
N ALA A 9 6.83 -11.44 -4.19
CA ALA A 9 8.25 -11.47 -3.84
C ALA A 9 8.87 -10.06 -3.67
N PRO A 10 8.52 -9.05 -4.48
CA PRO A 10 8.92 -7.66 -4.22
C PRO A 10 8.39 -7.11 -2.90
N ALA A 11 7.12 -7.36 -2.56
CA ALA A 11 6.53 -6.87 -1.30
C ALA A 11 7.25 -7.43 -0.08
N LYS A 12 7.54 -8.74 -0.07
CA LYS A 12 8.30 -9.37 1.02
C LYS A 12 9.69 -8.75 1.19
N ARG A 13 10.40 -8.50 0.08
CA ARG A 13 11.71 -7.83 0.12
C ARG A 13 11.62 -6.43 0.70
N MET A 14 10.66 -5.61 0.24
CA MET A 14 10.45 -4.26 0.77
C MET A 14 10.13 -4.26 2.27
N ILE A 15 9.29 -5.19 2.74
CA ILE A 15 8.98 -5.33 4.17
C ILE A 15 10.25 -5.65 4.97
N THR A 16 11.07 -6.59 4.51
CA THR A 16 12.32 -6.95 5.19
C THR A 16 13.27 -5.76 5.25
N SER A 17 13.51 -5.07 4.13
CA SER A 17 14.38 -3.89 4.09
C SER A 17 13.88 -2.77 5.00
N ALA A 18 12.57 -2.49 5.01
CA ALA A 18 12.01 -1.47 5.89
C ALA A 18 12.16 -1.79 7.38
N LYS A 19 12.14 -3.08 7.75
CA LYS A 19 12.41 -3.50 9.14
C LYS A 19 13.88 -3.27 9.51
N GLU A 20 14.80 -3.56 8.59
CA GLU A 20 16.24 -3.34 8.79
C GLU A 20 16.58 -1.85 8.93
N THR A 21 15.91 -0.98 8.16
CA THR A 21 16.16 0.47 8.17
C THR A 21 15.30 1.24 9.16
N GLY A 22 14.48 0.57 9.98
CA GLY A 22 13.56 1.22 10.93
C GLY A 22 12.43 2.03 10.29
N LYS A 23 12.14 1.81 9.00
CA LYS A 23 11.05 2.46 8.23
C LYS A 23 9.78 1.60 8.15
N PHE A 24 9.63 0.64 9.06
CA PHE A 24 8.51 -0.32 9.08
C PHE A 24 7.45 0.10 10.10
N ILE A 25 6.19 0.13 9.67
CA ILE A 25 5.03 0.46 10.50
C ILE A 25 4.02 -0.68 10.44
N ASP A 26 3.69 -1.28 11.59
CA ASP A 26 2.62 -2.27 11.70
C ASP A 26 1.31 -1.62 12.16
N ALA A 27 0.38 -1.40 11.22
CA ALA A 27 -0.97 -0.90 11.52
C ALA A 27 -2.03 -2.02 11.50
N THR A 28 -1.62 -3.29 11.56
CA THR A 28 -2.55 -4.43 11.48
C THR A 28 -3.38 -4.63 12.75
N GLN A 29 -2.87 -4.16 13.90
CA GLN A 29 -3.46 -4.35 15.23
C GLN A 29 -3.66 -5.85 15.56
N GLY A 30 -2.62 -6.66 15.32
CA GLY A 30 -2.61 -8.09 15.61
C GLY A 30 -3.41 -8.96 14.62
N ARG A 31 -3.98 -8.36 13.57
CA ARG A 31 -4.70 -9.09 12.52
C ARG A 31 -3.76 -9.50 11.39
N LYS A 32 -4.20 -10.45 10.57
CA LYS A 32 -3.48 -10.86 9.36
C LYS A 32 -3.27 -9.66 8.42
N THR A 33 -2.04 -9.46 7.97
CA THR A 33 -1.70 -8.50 6.91
C THR A 33 -2.42 -8.85 5.61
N LYS A 34 -3.18 -7.89 5.07
CA LYS A 34 -3.89 -8.01 3.79
C LYS A 34 -3.39 -7.04 2.73
N ALA A 35 -2.73 -5.95 3.12
CA ALA A 35 -2.13 -4.99 2.20
C ALA A 35 -0.81 -4.44 2.74
N VAL A 36 0.02 -3.98 1.81
CA VAL A 36 1.24 -3.21 2.07
C VAL A 36 1.09 -1.87 1.39
N ILE A 37 1.34 -0.79 2.13
CA ILE A 37 1.31 0.58 1.62
C ILE A 37 2.73 1.10 1.59
N VAL A 38 3.15 1.57 0.42
CA VAL A 38 4.46 2.16 0.17
C VAL A 38 4.32 3.67 0.17
N LEU A 39 4.93 4.32 1.16
CA LEU A 39 4.96 5.77 1.31
C LEU A 39 6.12 6.37 0.48
N ASP A 40 6.08 7.67 0.29
CA ASP A 40 7.05 8.46 -0.47
C ASP A 40 8.44 8.53 0.17
N ASN A 41 8.53 8.37 1.50
CA ASN A 41 9.78 8.40 2.26
C ASN A 41 10.41 7.01 2.48
N ASP A 42 10.10 6.04 1.62
CA ASP A 42 10.41 4.60 1.72
C ASP A 42 9.82 3.86 2.92
N SER A 43 8.91 4.49 3.68
CA SER A 43 8.25 3.80 4.78
C SER A 43 7.24 2.79 4.25
N ILE A 44 7.22 1.63 4.90
CA ILE A 44 6.33 0.52 4.59
C ILE A 44 5.33 0.37 5.72
N LEU A 45 4.04 0.51 5.40
CA LEU A 45 2.95 0.32 6.33
C LEU A 45 2.16 -0.96 6.03
N LEU A 46 2.00 -1.83 7.02
CA LEU A 46 1.15 -3.01 6.92
C LEU A 46 -0.27 -2.70 7.35
N SER A 47 -1.23 -3.20 6.58
CA SER A 47 -2.65 -3.03 6.88
C SER A 47 -3.40 -4.35 6.92
N ALA A 48 -4.36 -4.43 7.83
CA ALA A 48 -5.34 -5.50 7.90
C ALA A 48 -6.52 -5.30 6.91
N LEU A 49 -6.58 -4.16 6.24
CA LEU A 49 -7.55 -3.87 5.20
C LEU A 49 -7.06 -4.42 3.85
N GLN A 50 -8.01 -4.83 3.01
CA GLN A 50 -7.70 -5.24 1.64
C GLN A 50 -7.28 -4.03 0.78
N PRO A 51 -6.40 -4.20 -0.22
CA PRO A 51 -6.02 -3.14 -1.15
C PRO A 51 -7.22 -2.39 -1.76
N GLU A 52 -8.27 -3.13 -2.14
CA GLU A 52 -9.48 -2.59 -2.77
C GLU A 52 -10.25 -1.68 -1.81
N THR A 53 -10.32 -2.03 -0.52
CA THR A 53 -10.95 -1.20 0.51
C THR A 53 -10.19 0.10 0.72
N ILE A 54 -8.86 0.05 0.69
CA ILE A 54 -8.01 1.23 0.82
C ILE A 54 -8.23 2.14 -0.39
N THR A 55 -8.08 1.61 -1.61
CA THR A 55 -8.26 2.37 -2.85
C THR A 55 -9.65 3.01 -2.93
N LYS A 56 -10.71 2.26 -2.58
CA LYS A 56 -12.08 2.79 -2.56
C LYS A 56 -12.22 3.99 -1.63
N ARG A 57 -11.68 3.92 -0.41
CA ARG A 57 -11.72 5.02 0.56
C ARG A 57 -10.93 6.24 0.06
N PHE A 58 -9.76 6.02 -0.52
CA PHE A 58 -8.96 7.12 -1.10
C PHE A 58 -9.71 7.86 -2.21
N ASN A 59 -10.41 7.12 -3.07
CA ASN A 59 -11.26 7.71 -4.10
C ASN A 59 -12.46 8.46 -3.49
N GLU A 60 -13.10 7.91 -2.45
CA GLU A 60 -14.27 8.52 -1.78
C GLU A 60 -13.94 9.88 -1.14
N TYR A 61 -12.74 10.03 -0.58
CA TYR A 61 -12.28 11.30 -0.01
C TYR A 61 -11.69 12.28 -1.05
N GLY A 62 -11.71 11.94 -2.34
CA GLY A 62 -11.13 12.80 -3.40
C GLY A 62 -9.62 13.00 -3.28
N ILE A 63 -8.91 12.10 -2.57
CA ILE A 63 -7.46 12.19 -2.34
C ILE A 63 -6.68 11.42 -3.42
N ALA A 64 -7.36 10.53 -4.16
CA ALA A 64 -6.74 9.83 -5.26
C ALA A 64 -6.45 10.79 -6.43
N PRO A 65 -5.28 10.71 -7.07
CA PRO A 65 -5.05 11.42 -8.33
C PRO A 65 -6.12 11.00 -9.34
N GLU A 66 -6.58 11.95 -10.17
CA GLU A 66 -7.52 11.63 -11.24
C GLU A 66 -6.98 10.46 -12.05
N ARG A 67 -7.76 9.38 -12.13
CA ARG A 67 -7.47 8.30 -13.05
C ARG A 67 -7.72 8.84 -14.44
N ILE A 68 -6.66 9.01 -15.22
CA ILE A 68 -6.76 9.09 -16.67
C ILE A 68 -7.43 7.79 -17.10
N SER A 69 -8.61 7.88 -17.72
CA SER A 69 -9.33 6.71 -18.22
C SER A 69 -8.46 6.00 -19.27
N GLU A 70 -8.47 4.67 -19.28
CA GLU A 70 -7.74 3.84 -20.24
C GLU A 70 -8.10 4.14 -21.71
N GLU A 71 -9.17 4.92 -21.95
CA GLU A 71 -9.60 5.41 -23.26
C GLU A 71 -8.75 6.59 -23.80
N GLU A 72 -7.91 7.25 -22.98
CA GLU A 72 -7.07 8.39 -23.41
C GLU A 72 -5.61 8.02 -23.73
N VAL A 73 -5.27 6.73 -23.71
CA VAL A 73 -3.95 6.24 -24.10
C VAL A 73 -4.01 5.73 -25.54
N ASP A 74 -3.97 6.66 -26.49
CA ASP A 74 -3.79 6.41 -27.93
C ASP A 74 -2.28 6.31 -28.27
#